data_AF-A0A6H1ZGM6-F1
#
_entry.id   AF-A0A6H1ZGM6-F1
#
_cell.length_a   1.000
_cell.length_b   1.000
_cell.length_c   1.000
_cell.angle_alpha   90.00
_cell.angle_beta   90.00
_cell.angle_gamma   90.00
#
_symmetry.space_group_name_H-M   'P 1'
#
loop_
_entity.id
_entity.type
_entity.pdbx_description
1 polymer ?
#
loop_
_entity_poly.entity_id
_entity_poly.type
_entity_poly.pdbx_seq_one_letter_code
_entity_poly.pdbx_strand_id
1 'polypeptide(L)'
;MTRKDNIGNCVTSGQSKESLLSDGARIRRLTPLECERLMSWTDDWTKYGTNEKGEKVEMSDSSRYKMCGNGVVSNVVRELVNIFI
;
A
#
# COMPACT_ATOMS: atom_id res chain seq x y z
N MET A 1 -15.14 0.01 -12.14
CA MET A 1 -14.56 0.15 -13.49
C MET A 1 -13.28 -0.67 -13.49
N THR A 2 -13.29 -1.91 -13.97
CA THR A 2 -12.08 -2.73 -14.11
C THR A 2 -11.34 -2.27 -15.36
N ARG A 3 -10.12 -1.75 -15.21
CA ARG A 3 -9.29 -1.36 -16.34
C ARG A 3 -8.93 -2.62 -17.16
N LYS A 4 -8.88 -2.49 -18.49
CA LYS A 4 -8.63 -3.62 -19.42
C LYS A 4 -7.15 -3.83 -19.75
N ASP A 5 -6.27 -2.99 -19.22
CA ASP A 5 -4.85 -2.91 -19.54
C ASP A 5 -3.95 -3.68 -18.56
N ASN A 6 -4.52 -4.60 -17.76
CA ASN A 6 -3.82 -5.35 -16.72
C ASN A 6 -3.05 -4.45 -15.71
N ILE A 7 -3.47 -3.19 -15.59
CA ILE A 7 -2.89 -2.20 -14.68
C ILE A 7 -3.94 -1.88 -13.61
N GLY A 8 -3.50 -1.88 -12.35
CA GLY A 8 -4.32 -1.49 -11.21
C GLY A 8 -4.57 0.03 -11.15
N ASN A 9 -5.53 0.43 -10.32
CA ASN A 9 -5.66 1.85 -9.96
C ASN A 9 -4.60 2.24 -8.92
N CYS A 10 -4.50 3.54 -8.61
CA CYS A 10 -3.67 4.03 -7.53
C CYS A 10 -4.12 3.44 -6.18
N VAL A 11 -3.16 3.11 -5.31
CA VAL A 11 -3.43 2.73 -3.91
C VAL A 11 -3.82 3.99 -3.15
N THR A 12 -5.05 4.06 -2.65
CA THR A 12 -5.56 5.24 -1.93
C THR A 12 -5.86 4.92 -0.47
N SER A 13 -5.82 5.94 0.38
CA SER A 13 -6.10 5.81 1.82
C SER A 13 -7.57 5.55 2.14
N GLY A 14 -8.46 5.86 1.19
CA GLY A 14 -9.89 5.64 1.31
C GLY A 14 -10.30 4.25 0.83
N GLN A 15 -11.13 3.56 1.60
CA GLN A 15 -11.72 2.27 1.20
C GLN A 15 -12.78 2.47 0.12
N SER A 16 -12.29 2.64 -1.10
CA SER A 16 -13.06 3.02 -2.28
C SER A 16 -12.97 1.90 -3.32
N LYS A 17 -13.86 1.89 -4.32
CA LYS A 17 -14.01 0.74 -5.26
C LYS A 17 -12.76 0.52 -6.12
N GLU A 18 -11.83 1.47 -6.10
CA GLU A 18 -10.58 1.53 -6.86
C GLU A 18 -9.59 0.46 -6.41
N SER A 19 -9.64 0.03 -5.14
CA SER A 19 -8.77 -1.01 -4.55
C SER A 19 -9.36 -2.42 -4.62
N LEU A 20 -10.42 -2.62 -5.39
CA LEU A 20 -11.04 -3.94 -5.59
C LEU A 20 -10.42 -4.66 -6.78
N LEU A 21 -9.94 -5.87 -6.52
CA LEU A 21 -9.51 -6.84 -7.52
C LEU A 21 -10.66 -7.80 -7.83
N SER A 22 -10.80 -8.18 -9.10
CA SER A 22 -11.75 -9.18 -9.57
C SER A 22 -11.04 -10.21 -10.43
N ASP A 23 -11.22 -11.49 -10.13
CA ASP A 23 -10.72 -12.62 -10.94
C ASP A 23 -11.80 -13.15 -11.91
N GLY A 24 -12.91 -12.44 -12.07
CA GLY A 24 -14.06 -12.84 -12.86
C GLY A 24 -15.09 -13.68 -12.10
N ALA A 25 -14.73 -14.25 -10.94
CA ALA A 25 -15.63 -15.03 -10.08
C ALA A 25 -15.83 -14.41 -8.69
N ARG A 26 -14.83 -13.70 -8.18
CA ARG A 26 -14.79 -13.13 -6.84
C ARG A 26 -14.19 -11.74 -6.86
N ILE A 27 -14.75 -10.86 -6.03
CA ILE A 27 -14.23 -9.51 -5.81
C ILE A 27 -13.61 -9.49 -4.42
N ARG A 28 -12.34 -9.09 -4.33
CA ARG A 28 -11.62 -8.91 -3.07
C ARG A 28 -10.84 -7.60 -3.07
N ARG A 29 -10.35 -7.20 -1.90
CA ARG A 29 -9.42 -6.08 -1.77
C ARG A 29 -7.98 -6.58 -1.91
N LEU A 30 -7.09 -5.66 -2.28
CA LEU A 30 -5.67 -5.82 -2.00
C LEU A 30 -5.48 -5.98 -0.49
N THR A 31 -4.61 -6.89 -0.06
CA THR A 31 -4.17 -7.02 1.33
C THR A 31 -3.16 -5.93 1.67
N PRO A 32 -2.91 -5.62 2.96
CA PRO A 32 -1.88 -4.64 3.32
C PRO A 32 -0.50 -5.00 2.77
N LEU A 33 -0.16 -6.29 2.77
CA LEU A 33 1.09 -6.83 2.21
C LEU A 33 1.19 -6.59 0.69
N GLU A 34 0.11 -6.81 -0.04
CA GLU A 34 0.08 -6.53 -1.48
C GLU A 34 0.25 -5.02 -1.75
N CYS A 35 -0.34 -4.16 -0.92
CA CYS A 35 -0.14 -2.70 -1.01
C CYS A 35 1.31 -2.30 -0.73
N GLU A 36 1.97 -2.88 0.28
CA GLU A 36 3.40 -2.62 0.57
C GLU A 36 4.28 -2.95 -0.64
N ARG A 37 4.05 -4.11 -1.26
CA ARG A 37 4.78 -4.54 -2.46
C ARG A 37 4.54 -3.60 -3.64
N LEU A 38 3.31 -3.13 -3.85
CA LEU A 38 3.00 -2.12 -4.87
C LEU A 38 3.77 -0.81 -4.63
N MET A 39 3.97 -0.43 -3.37
CA MET A 39 4.76 0.74 -2.99
C MET A 39 6.28 0.50 -3.03
N SER A 40 6.72 -0.69 -3.46
CA SER A 40 8.11 -1.14 -3.44
C SER A 40 8.73 -1.15 -2.03
N TRP A 41 7.91 -1.39 -1.00
CA TRP A 41 8.36 -1.55 0.38
C TRP A 41 8.65 -3.02 0.68
N THR A 42 9.43 -3.27 1.74
CA THR A 42 9.66 -4.64 2.22
C THR A 42 8.38 -5.23 2.80
N ASP A 43 8.26 -6.55 2.77
CA ASP A 43 7.14 -7.25 3.39
C ASP A 43 7.01 -6.87 4.88
N ASP A 44 5.78 -6.58 5.32
CA ASP A 44 5.43 -6.18 6.69
C ASP A 44 6.06 -4.86 7.17
N TRP A 45 6.46 -3.98 6.25
CA TRP A 45 7.00 -2.66 6.58
C TRP A 45 6.08 -1.82 7.50
N THR A 46 4.77 -1.93 7.33
CA THR A 46 3.78 -1.16 8.11
C THR A 46 3.17 -1.95 9.27
N LYS A 47 3.65 -3.18 9.54
CA LYS A 47 3.03 -4.07 10.53
C LYS A 47 3.13 -3.56 11.95
N TYR A 48 4.19 -2.83 12.29
CA TYR A 48 4.44 -2.37 13.64
C TYR A 48 4.54 -0.85 13.70
N GLY A 49 3.99 -0.29 14.77
CA GLY A 49 4.16 1.11 15.14
C GLY A 49 4.53 1.24 16.62
N THR A 50 4.58 2.48 17.09
CA THR A 50 4.88 2.82 18.48
C THR A 50 3.66 3.48 19.10
N ASN A 51 3.24 3.02 20.28
CA ASN A 51 2.14 3.65 21.01
C ASN A 51 2.63 4.87 21.82
N GLU A 52 1.71 5.56 22.49
CA GLU A 52 2.03 6.74 23.33
C GLU A 52 3.01 6.45 24.48
N LYS A 53 3.12 5.18 24.89
CA LYS A 53 4.05 4.73 25.94
C LYS A 53 5.42 4.30 25.40
N GLY A 54 5.65 4.40 24.09
CA GLY A 54 6.90 3.96 23.46
C GLY A 54 6.96 2.45 23.17
N GLU A 55 5.87 1.72 23.37
CA GLU A 55 5.84 0.27 23.18
C GLU A 55 5.56 -0.08 21.72
N LYS A 56 6.20 -1.16 21.24
CA LYS A 56 5.96 -1.70 19.90
C LYS A 56 4.59 -2.39 19.86
N VAL A 57 3.71 -1.90 19.00
CA VAL A 57 2.35 -2.41 18.84
C VAL A 57 2.09 -2.81 17.39
N GLU A 58 1.29 -3.86 17.18
CA GLU A 58 0.87 -4.28 15.84
C GLU A 58 -0.22 -3.34 15.30
N MET A 59 -0.09 -2.96 14.04
CA MET A 59 -0.99 -2.04 13.36
C MET A 59 -2.18 -2.77 12.76
N SER A 60 -3.38 -2.20 12.95
CA SER A 60 -4.58 -2.67 12.28
C SER A 60 -4.46 -2.54 10.76
N ASP A 61 -5.09 -3.46 10.01
CA ASP A 61 -5.14 -3.39 8.55
C ASP A 61 -5.63 -2.03 8.04
N SER A 62 -6.64 -1.46 8.69
CA SER A 62 -7.17 -0.13 8.38
C SER A 62 -6.10 0.97 8.47
N SER A 63 -5.22 0.91 9.47
CA SER A 63 -4.10 1.83 9.62
C SER A 63 -3.04 1.59 8.54
N ARG A 64 -2.71 0.31 8.27
CA ARG A 64 -1.74 -0.07 7.23
C ARG A 64 -2.17 0.43 5.84
N TYR A 65 -3.46 0.30 5.49
CA TYR A 65 -3.99 0.84 4.23
C TYR A 65 -3.81 2.35 4.12
N LYS A 66 -4.01 3.11 5.22
CA LYS A 66 -3.78 4.56 5.23
C LYS A 66 -2.30 4.92 5.08
N MET A 67 -1.40 4.14 5.69
CA MET A 67 0.04 4.33 5.54
C MET A 67 0.47 4.11 4.09
N CYS A 68 0.05 2.99 3.48
CA CYS A 68 0.36 2.71 2.07
C CYS A 68 -0.26 3.75 1.14
N GLY A 69 -1.53 4.13 1.35
CA GLY A 69 -2.23 5.08 0.48
C GLY A 69 -1.75 6.53 0.58
N ASN A 70 -1.17 6.95 1.70
CA ASN A 70 -0.55 8.27 1.87
C ASN A 70 0.97 8.25 1.61
N GLY A 71 1.54 7.06 1.41
CA GLY A 71 2.97 6.86 1.24
C GLY A 71 3.46 7.25 -0.15
N VAL A 72 4.77 7.12 -0.33
CA VAL A 72 5.45 7.31 -1.62
C VAL A 72 6.12 6.02 -2.08
N VAL A 73 6.11 5.79 -3.39
CA VAL A 73 6.69 4.58 -3.99
C VAL A 73 8.23 4.69 -3.91
N SER A 74 8.87 3.76 -3.20
CA SER A 74 10.28 3.88 -2.81
C SER A 74 11.25 3.88 -3.99
N ASN A 75 10.96 3.11 -5.04
CA ASN A 75 11.79 3.04 -6.24
C ASN A 75 11.79 4.36 -7.01
N VAL A 76 10.64 5.05 -7.10
CA VAL A 76 10.54 6.38 -7.72
C VAL A 76 11.40 7.38 -6.96
N VAL A 77 11.34 7.37 -5.62
CA VAL A 77 12.18 8.23 -4.79
C VAL A 77 13.66 7.92 -4.99
N ARG A 78 14.03 6.65 -5.07
CA ARG A 78 15.42 6.22 -5.34
C ARG A 78 15.93 6.79 -6.66
N GLU A 79 15.15 6.67 -7.74
CA GLU A 79 15.54 7.22 -9.04
C GLU A 79 15.62 8.75 -9.02
N LEU A 80 14.72 9.43 -8.29
CA LEU A 80 14.80 10.88 -8.11
C LEU A 80 16.09 11.28 -7.40
N VAL A 81 16.46 10.60 -6.31
CA VAL A 81 17.70 10.90 -5.57
C VAL A 81 18.92 10.70 -6.45
N ASN A 82 18.97 9.62 -7.25
CA ASN A 82 20.08 9.33 -8.17
C ASN A 82 20.31 10.43 -9.22
N ILE A 83 19.33 11.28 -9.52
CA ILE A 83 19.50 12.41 -10.46
C ILE A 83 20.36 13.52 -9.84
N PHE A 84 20.41 13.62 -8.50
CA PHE A 84 21.05 14.73 -7.78
C PHE A 84 22.41 14.38 -7.16
N ILE A 85 22.86 13.12 -7.26
CA ILE A 85 24.17 12.63 -6.80
C ILE A 85 25.02 12.18 -7.98
#